data_AF-A0A5E4KG38-F1
#
_entry.id   AF-A0A5E4KG38-F1
#
_cell.length_a   1.000
_cell.length_b   1.000
_cell.length_c   1.000
_cell.angle_alpha   90.00
_cell.angle_beta   90.00
_cell.angle_gamma   90.00
#
_symmetry.space_group_name_H-M   'P 1'
#
loop_
_entity.id
_entity.type
_entity.pdbx_description
1 polymer ?
#
loop_
_entity_poly.entity_id
_entity_poly.type
_entity_poly.pdbx_seq_one_letter_code
_entity_poly.pdbx_strand_id
1 'polypeptide(L)'
;MAQDYIIRAKRCLKESTDAFSEEDYPITIRRAQECVELSLKAVLRGIAVEYPREHDVSDSLENVKEKFPDWFNHKIPELIRISRDLAKKRGPALYGYEAQLRPASDIFRKN
;
A
#
# COMPACT_ATOMS: atom_id res chain seq x y z
N MET A 1 -16.08 5.65 -7.99
CA MET A 1 -15.00 4.66 -7.72
C MET A 1 -13.88 5.24 -6.84
N ALA A 2 -13.31 6.41 -7.13
CA ALA A 2 -12.26 7.02 -6.29
C ALA A 2 -12.68 7.20 -4.81
N GLN A 3 -13.86 7.75 -4.54
CA GLN A 3 -14.39 7.91 -3.17
C GLN A 3 -14.53 6.57 -2.42
N ASP A 4 -15.02 5.55 -3.12
CA ASP A 4 -15.20 4.21 -2.58
C ASP A 4 -13.85 3.54 -2.24
N TYR A 5 -12.80 3.79 -3.02
CA TYR A 5 -11.44 3.38 -2.67
C TYR A 5 -10.91 4.08 -1.42
N ILE A 6 -11.17 5.39 -1.25
CA ILE A 6 -10.79 6.11 -0.02
C ILE A 6 -11.52 5.54 1.21
N ILE A 7 -12.80 5.19 1.10
CA ILE A 7 -13.56 4.56 2.19
C ILE A 7 -12.90 3.24 2.60
N ARG A 8 -12.55 2.40 1.63
CA ARG A 8 -11.86 1.13 1.88
C ARG A 8 -10.45 1.32 2.42
N ALA A 9 -9.70 2.31 1.92
CA ALA A 9 -8.37 2.62 2.42
C ALA A 9 -8.41 3.02 3.90
N LYS A 10 -9.39 3.84 4.32
CA LYS A 10 -9.61 4.17 5.75
C LYS A 10 -9.89 2.94 6.60
N ARG A 11 -10.68 2.00 6.07
CA ARG A 11 -10.94 0.72 6.74
C ARG A 11 -9.68 -0.14 6.85
N CYS A 12 -8.86 -0.19 5.79
CA CYS A 12 -7.56 -0.87 5.82
C CYS A 12 -6.62 -0.24 6.85
N LEU A 13 -6.58 1.09 6.94
CA LEU A 13 -5.80 1.79 7.96
C LEU A 13 -6.24 1.41 9.38
N LYS A 14 -7.56 1.40 9.65
CA LYS A 14 -8.08 0.97 10.95
C LYS A 14 -7.64 -0.45 11.29
N GLU A 15 -7.88 -1.39 10.38
CA GLU A 15 -7.54 -2.80 10.60
C GLU A 15 -6.03 -3.02 10.73
N SER A 16 -5.21 -2.21 10.05
CA SER A 16 -3.74 -2.21 10.22
C SER A 16 -3.34 -1.76 11.63
N THR A 17 -3.98 -0.74 12.18
CA THR A 17 -3.69 -0.23 13.52
C THR A 17 -4.17 -1.20 14.61
N ASP A 18 -5.33 -1.81 14.42
CA ASP A 18 -5.88 -2.82 15.32
C ASP A 18 -4.93 -4.04 15.36
N ALA A 19 -4.54 -4.58 14.20
CA ALA A 19 -3.60 -5.71 14.10
C ALA A 19 -2.23 -5.39 14.73
N PHE A 20 -1.73 -4.16 14.56
CA PHE A 20 -0.48 -3.75 15.20
C PHE A 20 -0.58 -3.77 16.73
N SER A 21 -1.73 -3.36 17.27
CA SER A 21 -2.01 -3.36 18.71
C SER A 21 -2.16 -4.78 19.26
N GLU A 22 -2.63 -5.71 18.44
CA GLU A 22 -2.74 -7.14 18.72
C GLU A 22 -1.41 -7.90 18.48
N GLU A 23 -0.34 -7.21 18.10
CA GLU A 23 0.96 -7.77 17.75
C GLU A 23 0.93 -8.72 16.52
N ASP A 24 -0.12 -8.66 15.72
CA ASP A 24 -0.21 -9.31 14.41
C ASP A 24 0.45 -8.44 13.33
N TYR A 25 1.78 -8.47 13.31
CA TYR A 25 2.60 -7.71 12.37
C TYR A 25 2.43 -8.16 10.90
N PRO A 26 2.27 -9.46 10.56
CA PRO A 26 1.91 -9.87 9.21
C PRO A 26 0.63 -9.19 8.69
N ILE A 27 -0.45 -9.21 9.48
CA ILE A 27 -1.70 -8.55 9.10
C ILE A 27 -1.54 -7.03 9.06
N THR A 28 -0.77 -6.45 9.99
CA THR A 28 -0.42 -5.02 9.95
C THR A 28 0.16 -4.63 8.58
N ILE A 29 1.20 -5.34 8.12
CA ILE A 29 1.86 -5.04 6.85
C ILE A 29 0.91 -5.22 5.67
N ARG A 30 0.09 -6.28 5.68
CA ARG A 30 -0.89 -6.53 4.64
C ARG A 30 -1.91 -5.39 4.52
N ARG A 31 -2.50 -4.98 5.65
CA ARG A 31 -3.54 -3.93 5.66
C ARG A 31 -2.95 -2.56 5.36
N ALA A 32 -1.72 -2.29 5.78
CA ALA A 32 -0.98 -1.10 5.36
C ALA A 32 -0.77 -1.06 3.82
N GLN A 33 -0.40 -2.20 3.21
CA GLN A 33 -0.25 -2.31 1.76
C GLN A 33 -1.57 -2.00 1.03
N GLU A 34 -2.67 -2.63 1.44
CA GLU A 34 -4.00 -2.41 0.84
C GLU A 34 -4.47 -0.95 1.01
N CYS A 35 -4.17 -0.33 2.17
CA CYS A 35 -4.46 1.08 2.43
C CYS A 35 -3.74 2.01 1.44
N VAL A 36 -2.42 1.82 1.27
CA VAL A 36 -1.61 2.65 0.36
C VAL A 36 -2.03 2.44 -1.09
N GLU A 37 -2.20 1.18 -1.52
CA GLU A 37 -2.64 0.85 -2.87
C GLU A 37 -3.97 1.54 -3.22
N LEU A 38 -4.98 1.39 -2.37
CA LEU A 38 -6.29 1.98 -2.61
C LEU A 38 -6.26 3.52 -2.57
N SER A 39 -5.46 4.11 -1.69
CA SER A 39 -5.30 5.57 -1.61
C SER A 39 -4.68 6.13 -2.89
N LEU A 40 -3.59 5.54 -3.38
CA LEU A 40 -2.92 6.00 -4.60
C LEU A 40 -3.78 5.76 -5.84
N LYS A 41 -4.47 4.62 -5.91
CA LYS A 41 -5.45 4.35 -6.97
C LYS A 41 -6.60 5.36 -6.95
N ALA A 42 -7.07 5.76 -5.78
CA ALA A 42 -8.09 6.80 -5.65
C ALA A 42 -7.59 8.16 -6.14
N VAL A 43 -6.35 8.53 -5.84
CA VAL A 43 -5.70 9.75 -6.33
C VAL A 43 -5.66 9.75 -7.86
N LEU A 44 -5.15 8.68 -8.48
CA LEU A 44 -5.07 8.54 -9.94
C LEU A 44 -6.46 8.60 -10.59
N ARG A 45 -7.44 7.87 -10.05
CA ARG A 45 -8.83 7.95 -10.54
C ARG A 45 -9.46 9.33 -10.33
N GLY A 46 -9.10 10.03 -9.27
CA GLY A 46 -9.58 11.38 -8.96
C GLY A 46 -9.19 12.41 -10.01
N ILE A 47 -8.06 12.20 -10.71
CA ILE A 47 -7.59 13.03 -11.82
C ILE A 47 -7.82 12.37 -13.20
N ALA A 48 -8.73 11.39 -13.27
CA ALA A 48 -9.07 10.66 -14.49
C ALA A 48 -7.88 9.96 -15.19
N VAL A 49 -6.90 9.49 -14.41
CA VAL A 49 -5.79 8.66 -14.90
C VAL A 49 -6.12 7.19 -14.68
N GLU A 50 -6.20 6.45 -15.79
CA GLU A 50 -6.26 4.98 -15.76
C GLU A 50 -4.83 4.41 -15.59
N TYR A 51 -4.75 3.26 -14.94
CA TYR A 51 -3.49 2.57 -14.64
C TYR A 51 -3.67 1.04 -14.87
N PRO A 52 -2.58 0.29 -15.12
CA PRO A 52 -2.65 -1.16 -15.30
C PRO A 52 -3.31 -1.88 -14.12
N ARG A 53 -3.84 -3.10 -14.33
CA ARG A 53 -4.44 -3.90 -13.26
C ARG A 53 -3.38 -4.53 -12.36
N GLU A 54 -2.66 -3.69 -11.63
CA GLU A 54 -1.52 -4.03 -10.79
C GLU A 54 -1.71 -3.50 -9.36
N HIS A 55 -0.92 -4.03 -8.42
CA HIS A 55 -0.97 -3.64 -7.00
C HIS A 55 -0.02 -2.49 -6.69
N ASP A 56 1.08 -2.38 -7.44
CA ASP A 56 1.97 -1.24 -7.39
C ASP A 56 1.55 -0.25 -8.48
N VAL A 57 1.27 1.00 -8.11
CA VAL A 57 0.92 2.07 -9.04
C VAL A 57 1.98 3.17 -9.10
N SER A 58 3.19 2.88 -8.62
CA SER A 58 4.30 3.83 -8.54
C SER A 58 4.63 4.49 -9.88
N ASP A 59 4.70 3.69 -10.96
CA ASP A 59 5.06 4.20 -12.27
C ASP A 59 3.95 5.08 -12.85
N SER A 60 2.69 4.73 -12.59
CA SER A 60 1.54 5.58 -12.96
C SER A 60 1.55 6.90 -12.20
N LEU A 61 1.94 6.90 -10.92
CA LEU A 61 2.04 8.11 -10.10
C LEU A 61 3.19 9.01 -10.57
N GLU A 62 4.36 8.44 -10.87
CA GLU A 62 5.52 9.17 -11.38
C GLU A 62 5.21 9.86 -12.72
N ASN A 63 4.58 9.13 -13.65
CA ASN A 63 4.26 9.62 -14.99
C ASN A 63 3.31 10.82 -15.01
N VAL A 64 2.55 11.04 -13.94
CA VAL A 64 1.55 12.11 -13.85
C VAL A 64 1.85 13.10 -12.73
N LYS A 65 3.05 13.06 -12.14
CA LYS A 65 3.43 13.90 -10.99
C LYS A 65 3.23 15.40 -11.23
N GLU A 66 3.51 15.86 -12.45
CA GLU A 66 3.36 17.26 -12.88
C GLU A 66 1.89 17.72 -12.98
N LYS A 67 0.92 16.79 -12.92
CA LYS A 67 -0.52 17.12 -12.87
C LYS A 67 -1.01 17.49 -11.48
N PHE A 68 -0.19 17.29 -10.44
CA PHE A 68 -0.58 17.55 -9.07
C PHE A 68 -0.07 18.91 -8.58
N PRO A 69 -0.74 19.51 -7.59
CA PRO A 69 -0.22 20.71 -6.94
C PRO A 69 1.14 20.44 -6.28
N ASP A 70 1.98 21.48 -6.20
CA ASP A 70 3.36 21.38 -5.70
C ASP A 70 3.47 20.61 -4.39
N TRP A 71 2.61 20.93 -3.41
CA TRP A 71 2.64 20.27 -2.10
C TRP A 71 2.52 18.74 -2.17
N PHE A 72 1.78 18.21 -3.15
CA PHE A 72 1.61 16.79 -3.36
C PHE A 72 2.73 16.21 -4.21
N ASN A 73 3.19 16.94 -5.23
CA ASN A 73 4.34 16.54 -6.05
C ASN A 73 5.58 16.28 -5.17
N HIS A 74 5.85 17.14 -4.19
CA HIS A 74 6.94 16.94 -3.21
C HIS A 74 6.80 15.66 -2.35
N LYS A 75 5.62 15.05 -2.26
CA LYS A 75 5.37 13.79 -1.53
C LYS A 75 5.49 12.54 -2.42
N ILE A 76 5.38 12.70 -3.74
CA ILE A 76 5.37 11.57 -4.69
C ILE A 76 6.58 10.64 -4.56
N PRO A 77 7.84 11.14 -4.44
CA PRO A 77 8.99 10.27 -4.27
C PRO A 77 8.89 9.34 -3.05
N GLU A 78 8.35 9.84 -1.94
CA GLU A 78 8.13 9.04 -0.73
C GLU A 78 6.99 8.03 -0.94
N LEU A 79 5.88 8.45 -1.54
CA LEU A 79 4.74 7.58 -1.82
C LEU A 79 5.11 6.41 -2.75
N ILE A 80 5.92 6.66 -3.78
CA ILE A 80 6.47 5.63 -4.68
C ILE A 80 7.32 4.63 -3.91
N ARG A 81 8.24 5.12 -3.07
CA ARG A 81 9.11 4.26 -2.26
C ARG A 81 8.29 3.34 -1.36
N ILE A 82 7.27 3.88 -0.70
CA ILE A 82 6.37 3.14 0.19
C ILE A 82 5.53 2.11 -0.60
N SER A 83 4.93 2.52 -1.73
CA SER A 83 4.13 1.64 -2.58
C SER A 83 4.93 0.42 -3.05
N ARG A 84 6.13 0.65 -3.63
CA ARG A 84 7.04 -0.43 -4.08
C ARG A 84 7.43 -1.37 -2.96
N ASP A 85 7.78 -0.85 -1.80
CA ASP A 85 8.20 -1.64 -0.65
C ASP A 85 7.04 -2.52 -0.12
N LEU A 86 5.85 -1.94 0.06
CA LEU A 86 4.68 -2.68 0.53
C LEU A 86 4.20 -3.70 -0.49
N ALA A 87 4.20 -3.38 -1.79
CA ALA A 87 3.83 -4.32 -2.84
C ALA A 87 4.71 -5.58 -2.83
N LYS A 88 6.02 -5.43 -2.59
CA LYS A 88 6.96 -6.57 -2.43
C LYS A 88 6.67 -7.41 -1.18
N LYS A 89 6.20 -6.77 -0.11
CA LYS A 89 5.87 -7.44 1.17
C LYS A 89 4.51 -8.11 1.17
N ARG A 90 3.62 -7.81 0.22
CA ARG A 90 2.26 -8.37 0.14
C ARG A 90 2.22 -9.91 0.19
N GLY A 91 3.00 -10.57 -0.67
CA GLY A 91 3.08 -12.03 -0.71
C GLY A 91 3.64 -12.61 0.59
N PRO A 92 4.85 -12.19 1.01
CA PRO A 92 5.46 -12.64 2.27
C PRO A 92 4.61 -12.39 3.51
N ALA A 93 3.84 -11.30 3.57
CA ALA A 93 2.97 -10.98 4.71
C ALA A 93 1.76 -11.93 4.82
N LEU A 94 1.36 -12.56 3.72
CA LEU A 94 0.29 -13.56 3.73
C LEU A 94 0.82 -14.98 3.91
N TYR A 95 1.83 -15.37 3.13
CA TYR A 95 2.24 -16.76 3.00
C TYR A 95 3.58 -17.08 3.68
N GLY A 96 4.30 -16.05 4.14
CA GLY A 96 5.71 -16.20 4.50
C GLY A 96 6.59 -16.51 3.29
N TYR A 97 7.75 -17.09 3.53
CA TYR A 97 8.62 -17.67 2.50
C TYR A 97 8.46 -19.19 2.51
N GLU A 98 7.45 -19.68 1.78
CA GLU A 98 7.08 -21.10 1.75
C GLU A 98 8.26 -22.02 1.36
N ALA A 99 9.05 -21.61 0.35
CA ALA A 99 10.24 -22.35 -0.09
C ALA A 99 11.32 -22.49 1.01
N GLN A 100 11.29 -21.64 2.04
CA GLN A 100 12.21 -21.64 3.17
C GLN A 100 11.56 -22.17 4.45
N LEU A 101 10.30 -22.65 4.38
CA LEU A 101 9.49 -23.04 5.53
C LEU A 101 9.43 -21.98 6.64
N ARG A 102 9.48 -20.70 6.23
CA ARG A 102 9.50 -19.57 7.16
C ARG A 102 8.15 -18.85 7.13
N PRO A 103 7.32 -18.95 8.19
CA PRO A 103 6.02 -18.31 8.24
C PRO A 103 6.13 -16.78 8.29
N ALA A 104 5.04 -16.08 7.96
CA ALA A 104 4.99 -14.62 7.96
C ALA A 104 5.34 -14.00 9.32
N SER A 105 4.92 -14.65 10.42
CA SER A 105 5.21 -14.25 11.81
C SER A 105 6.71 -14.21 12.14
N ASP A 106 7.52 -15.02 11.44
CA ASP A 106 8.98 -15.04 11.64
C ASP A 106 9.70 -13.96 10.84
N ILE A 107 9.03 -13.39 9.84
CA ILE A 107 9.56 -12.36 8.94
C ILE A 107 9.18 -10.98 9.46
N PHE A 108 7.92 -10.81 9.85
CA PHE A 108 7.36 -9.55 10.35
C PHE A 108 7.16 -9.69 11.85
N ARG A 109 8.05 -9.06 12.62
CA ARG A 109 8.01 -8.99 14.08
C ARG A 109 8.49 -7.63 14.55
N LYS A 110 8.04 -7.21 15.74
CA LYS A 110 8.58 -6.02 16.41
C LYS A 110 10.00 -6.35 16.89
N ASN A 111 10.94 -5.49 16.52
CA ASN A 111 12.34 -5.57 16.98
C ASN A 111 12.47 -5.11 18.42
#